data_AF-A0A420FFP7-F1
#
_entry.id   AF-A0A420FFP7-F1
#
_cell.length_a   1.000
_cell.length_b   1.000
_cell.length_c   1.000
_cell.angle_alpha   90.00
_cell.angle_beta   90.00
_cell.angle_gamma   90.00
#
_symmetry.space_group_name_H-M   'P 1'
#
loop_
_entity.id
_entity.type
_entity.pdbx_description
1 polymer ?
#
loop_
_entity_poly.entity_id
_entity_poly.type
_entity_poly.pdbx_seq_one_letter_code
_entity_poly.pdbx_strand_id
1 'polypeptide(L)'
;MKFRKISLFVLLASACLNVSAQNNVSTQKMDWFEDAKLGIFIHWGIYSVDGISESWSFFNNYINHDNYIKQLNGFTAKDYKPKEWAKLIKEAGAKYTVITTKHHDGISMWNTKADKAITTLRDAAAKQDVITPFVKAIQEEGLHTGLYYSLPDWSHPYYDVFTRNRKRYELKGEPTRWDNYVKYYQKQLTELSEQYKPELLWFDGDWEHSAEEWKAKETLNLLRKYNPNIIINSRLNHHGDYDTPEQGIPVTRPDAKFWELCYTMNDSWGYQPFDKKYKSPNMIIRTLVDCISMGGNLLLDIGPKADGTIPEEQLNILKQLGRWTHKHAAAIYGTRAGIPFANYGGKSALSKDGKTLYLYVYEQKPELQLKGLVNHSAIKSISVVGDASAKVSVKSENETVRVDLTKVNFDQDVTVIALNFAEALRWTAPQETEVTLKSVLDNKLTDRALGQIASTLHAGKNIFDNSGLTVDGLDTKLPSSNATNPTVLKWIKDHAEALYETGKGLPEGHYEGLSALSKDRQTLYLFVEGKPTGPIALKGVKNGVARIRVVGDGSMINHEVFNKLYWSSIPGIIYIQAPAERLDKNMTVIAVLLDAPIQLYREKVGAIENNL
;
A
#
# COMPACT_ATOMS: atom_id res chain seq x y z
N MET A 1 -29.46 -65.24 7.37
CA MET A 1 -29.89 -64.68 6.07
C MET A 1 -31.01 -63.66 6.34
N LYS A 2 -30.79 -62.39 5.95
CA LYS A 2 -31.68 -61.20 5.85
C LYS A 2 -33.04 -61.17 6.60
N PHE A 3 -33.34 -60.10 7.35
CA PHE A 3 -34.06 -58.89 6.86
C PHE A 3 -34.53 -57.91 7.98
N ARG A 4 -34.53 -56.62 7.60
CA ARG A 4 -35.41 -55.49 7.99
C ARG A 4 -35.29 -54.86 9.39
N LYS A 5 -34.88 -53.58 9.42
CA LYS A 5 -35.54 -52.54 10.23
C LYS A 5 -35.84 -51.32 9.35
N ILE A 6 -37.09 -50.89 9.42
CA ILE A 6 -37.73 -49.82 8.66
C ILE A 6 -37.65 -48.53 9.48
N SER A 7 -37.30 -47.44 8.79
CA SER A 7 -37.34 -46.06 9.24
C SER A 7 -38.77 -45.56 9.47
N LEU A 8 -38.96 -44.67 10.44
CA LEU A 8 -39.83 -43.50 10.25
C LEU A 8 -39.43 -42.38 11.22
N PHE A 9 -39.25 -41.20 10.66
CA PHE A 9 -38.73 -39.99 11.27
C PHE A 9 -39.76 -38.90 10.97
N VAL A 10 -40.41 -38.29 11.97
CA VAL A 10 -41.19 -37.05 11.81
C VAL A 10 -41.18 -36.23 13.11
N LEU A 11 -40.64 -35.02 12.96
CA LEU A 11 -40.88 -33.74 13.65
C LEU A 11 -41.16 -33.68 15.16
N LEU A 12 -40.28 -32.96 15.87
CA LEU A 12 -40.71 -31.85 16.72
C LEU A 12 -39.69 -30.69 16.61
N ALA A 13 -40.15 -29.57 16.06
CA ALA A 13 -39.48 -28.29 16.09
C ALA A 13 -40.11 -27.45 17.21
N SER A 14 -39.31 -26.90 18.11
CA SER A 14 -39.39 -25.52 18.63
C SER A 14 -38.46 -25.30 19.83
N ALA A 15 -37.91 -24.08 19.90
CA ALA A 15 -37.19 -23.46 21.01
C ALA A 15 -35.70 -23.81 21.18
N CYS A 16 -34.86 -23.13 20.40
CA CYS A 16 -33.58 -22.59 20.86
C CYS A 16 -33.29 -21.29 20.09
N LEU A 17 -33.92 -20.19 20.51
CA LEU A 17 -33.40 -18.85 20.22
C LEU A 17 -32.14 -18.67 21.07
N ASN A 18 -30.99 -19.04 20.53
CA ASN A 18 -29.73 -18.62 21.10
C ASN A 18 -29.53 -17.14 20.79
N VAL A 19 -29.71 -16.34 21.84
CA VAL A 19 -29.22 -14.98 21.98
C VAL A 19 -27.74 -14.96 21.63
N SER A 20 -27.40 -14.56 20.40
CA SER A 20 -26.07 -14.00 20.12
C SER A 20 -26.12 -12.50 20.41
N ALA A 21 -26.12 -12.16 21.70
CA ALA A 21 -25.64 -10.86 22.13
C ALA A 21 -24.10 -10.90 22.11
N GLN A 22 -23.52 -10.91 20.91
CA GLN A 22 -22.11 -10.54 20.74
C GLN A 22 -22.01 -9.03 20.95
N ASN A 23 -21.05 -8.65 21.81
CA ASN A 23 -20.78 -7.29 22.24
C ASN A 23 -20.73 -6.28 21.08
N ASN A 24 -21.78 -5.46 20.94
CA ASN A 24 -21.85 -4.30 20.02
C ASN A 24 -21.17 -3.05 20.62
N VAL A 25 -19.93 -3.20 21.08
CA VAL A 25 -19.04 -2.09 21.47
C VAL A 25 -17.74 -2.29 20.70
N SER A 26 -17.29 -1.49 19.73
CA SER A 26 -17.80 -0.31 19.02
C SER A 26 -17.09 -0.36 17.65
N THR A 27 -17.76 -0.77 16.56
CA THR A 27 -17.19 -0.54 15.22
C THR A 27 -17.08 0.96 14.93
N GLN A 28 -17.87 1.77 15.64
CA GLN A 28 -17.92 3.22 15.51
C GLN A 28 -16.57 3.89 15.81
N LYS A 29 -15.75 3.33 16.73
CA LYS A 29 -14.42 3.91 17.00
C LYS A 29 -13.49 3.86 15.78
N MET A 30 -13.69 2.87 14.91
CA MET A 30 -12.88 2.67 13.70
C MET A 30 -13.41 3.47 12.50
N ASP A 31 -14.56 4.14 12.61
CA ASP A 31 -15.18 4.84 11.49
C ASP A 31 -14.27 5.94 10.93
N TRP A 32 -13.68 6.76 11.80
CA TRP A 32 -12.77 7.82 11.36
C TRP A 32 -11.51 7.24 10.71
N PHE A 33 -10.99 6.14 11.27
CA PHE A 33 -9.79 5.49 10.76
C PHE A 33 -10.03 4.88 9.38
N GLU A 34 -11.15 4.16 9.21
CA GLU A 34 -11.54 3.62 7.91
C GLU A 34 -11.80 4.73 6.88
N ASP A 35 -12.33 5.87 7.30
CA ASP A 35 -12.64 6.99 6.39
C ASP A 35 -11.41 7.86 6.09
N ALA A 36 -10.35 7.80 6.91
CA ALA A 36 -9.16 8.66 6.84
C ALA A 36 -8.25 8.40 5.62
N LYS A 37 -7.98 7.13 5.28
CA LYS A 37 -7.13 6.63 4.18
C LYS A 37 -5.65 7.05 4.17
N LEU A 38 -5.30 8.24 4.65
CA LEU A 38 -3.95 8.79 4.61
C LEU A 38 -3.57 9.39 5.96
N GLY A 39 -2.44 8.94 6.50
CA GLY A 39 -1.76 9.50 7.66
C GLY A 39 -0.30 9.79 7.38
N ILE A 40 0.33 10.62 8.22
CA ILE A 40 1.77 10.89 8.19
C ILE A 40 2.45 10.30 9.43
N PHE A 41 3.42 9.41 9.20
CA PHE A 41 4.32 8.91 10.22
C PHE A 41 5.51 9.87 10.37
N ILE A 42 6.07 9.98 11.58
CA ILE A 42 7.22 10.83 11.85
C ILE A 42 8.20 10.06 12.74
N HIS A 43 9.34 9.66 12.16
CA HIS A 43 10.48 9.14 12.91
C HIS A 43 11.50 10.25 13.15
N TRP A 44 11.46 10.79 14.37
CA TRP A 44 12.37 11.85 14.79
C TRP A 44 12.95 11.59 16.18
N GLY A 45 14.28 11.73 16.28
CA GLY A 45 15.04 11.48 17.49
C GLY A 45 16.51 11.78 17.31
N ILE A 46 17.33 11.44 18.30
CA ILE A 46 18.77 11.79 18.30
C ILE A 46 19.55 11.14 17.14
N TYR A 47 19.06 10.04 16.58
CA TYR A 47 19.62 9.38 15.40
C TYR A 47 19.65 10.27 14.14
N SER A 48 18.87 11.35 14.12
CA SER A 48 18.89 12.36 13.05
C SER A 48 20.13 13.28 13.06
N VAL A 49 20.97 13.21 14.11
CA VAL A 49 22.16 14.07 14.26
C VAL A 49 23.27 13.61 13.32
N ASP A 50 23.68 12.35 13.46
CA ASP A 50 24.67 11.75 12.56
C ASP A 50 24.01 11.11 11.33
N GLY A 51 22.68 11.09 11.29
CA GLY A 51 21.89 10.61 10.17
C GLY A 51 22.00 9.10 9.98
N ILE A 52 21.85 8.35 11.08
CA ILE A 52 21.99 6.90 11.15
C ILE A 52 20.66 6.24 11.49
N SER A 53 20.57 4.91 11.32
CA SER A 53 19.35 4.17 11.62
C SER A 53 18.96 4.28 13.10
N GLU A 54 17.67 4.53 13.32
CA GLU A 54 17.01 4.72 14.60
C GLU A 54 17.18 3.51 15.51
N SER A 55 18.05 3.62 16.53
CA SER A 55 18.35 2.58 17.53
C SER A 55 19.07 1.33 16.99
N TRP A 56 18.73 0.87 15.78
CA TRP A 56 19.29 -0.32 15.14
C TRP A 56 20.79 -0.21 14.89
N SER A 57 21.30 1.00 14.64
CA SER A 57 22.73 1.24 14.46
C SER A 57 23.59 0.78 15.65
N PHE A 58 23.17 1.04 16.89
CA PHE A 58 23.90 0.53 18.06
C PHE A 58 23.46 -0.88 18.45
N PHE A 59 22.18 -1.23 18.26
CA PHE A 59 21.69 -2.58 18.56
C PHE A 59 22.42 -3.64 17.74
N ASN A 60 22.70 -3.36 16.47
CA ASN A 60 23.48 -4.21 15.57
C ASN A 60 25.00 -4.04 15.72
N ASN A 61 25.46 -3.22 16.66
CA ASN A 61 26.88 -2.92 16.93
C ASN A 61 27.63 -2.25 15.75
N TYR A 62 26.94 -1.54 14.84
CA TYR A 62 27.60 -0.70 13.82
C TYR A 62 28.26 0.54 14.44
N ILE A 63 27.74 0.96 15.58
CA ILE A 63 28.32 1.95 16.49
C ILE A 63 28.16 1.44 17.92
N ASN A 64 29.05 1.83 18.84
CA ASN A 64 28.83 1.52 20.26
C ASN A 64 27.77 2.45 20.87
N HIS A 65 27.12 1.98 21.94
CA HIS A 65 26.05 2.70 22.61
C HIS A 65 26.48 4.07 23.14
N ASP A 66 27.67 4.20 23.73
CA ASP A 66 28.17 5.48 24.25
C ASP A 66 28.26 6.55 23.16
N ASN A 67 28.74 6.17 21.98
CA ASN A 67 28.81 7.07 20.83
C ASN A 67 27.42 7.38 20.27
N TYR A 68 26.50 6.40 20.25
CA TYR A 68 25.11 6.66 19.87
C TYR A 68 24.45 7.69 20.80
N ILE A 69 24.61 7.54 22.11
CA ILE A 69 24.04 8.45 23.12
C ILE A 69 24.66 9.86 23.07
N LYS A 70 25.93 10.01 22.64
CA LYS A 70 26.55 11.34 22.45
C LYS A 70 25.80 12.23 21.45
N GLN A 71 24.97 11.67 20.56
CA GLN A 71 24.11 12.44 19.67
C GLN A 71 23.10 13.32 20.41
N LEU A 72 22.80 13.04 21.70
CA LEU A 72 22.06 13.98 22.56
C LEU A 72 22.64 15.40 22.52
N ASN A 73 23.97 15.54 22.38
CA ASN A 73 24.65 16.84 22.31
C ASN A 73 24.41 17.59 20.99
N GLY A 74 23.98 16.91 19.92
CA GLY A 74 23.73 17.50 18.60
C GLY A 74 22.25 17.63 18.26
N PHE A 75 21.35 16.98 19.01
CA PHE A 75 19.91 17.09 18.81
C PHE A 75 19.41 18.42 19.38
N THR A 76 19.19 19.41 18.52
CA THR A 76 18.93 20.80 18.93
C THR A 76 17.48 21.23 18.82
N ALA A 77 16.71 20.68 17.87
CA ALA A 77 15.34 21.13 17.59
C ALA A 77 15.21 22.67 17.47
N LYS A 78 16.27 23.37 17.04
CA LYS A 78 16.35 24.85 17.05
C LYS A 78 15.42 25.51 16.03
N ASP A 79 15.12 24.81 14.94
CA ASP A 79 14.26 25.21 13.83
C ASP A 79 12.96 24.39 13.82
N TYR A 80 12.65 23.71 14.92
CA TYR A 80 11.44 22.93 15.11
C TYR A 80 10.22 23.83 15.23
N LYS A 81 9.29 23.67 14.28
CA LYS A 81 8.08 24.48 14.20
C LYS A 81 6.83 23.59 14.10
N PRO A 82 6.27 23.15 15.23
CA PRO A 82 5.18 22.17 15.26
C PRO A 82 3.94 22.62 14.47
N LYS A 83 3.64 23.92 14.47
CA LYS A 83 2.53 24.48 13.70
C LYS A 83 2.76 24.37 12.19
N GLU A 84 3.98 24.60 11.72
CA GLU A 84 4.31 24.43 10.31
C GLU A 84 4.26 22.96 9.90
N TRP A 85 4.71 22.04 10.77
CA TRP A 85 4.58 20.59 10.55
C TRP A 85 3.10 20.16 10.47
N ALA A 86 2.28 20.53 11.45
CA ALA A 86 0.85 20.20 11.47
C ALA A 86 0.11 20.73 10.23
N LYS A 87 0.42 21.97 9.83
CA LYS A 87 -0.12 22.57 8.61
C LYS A 87 0.30 21.79 7.37
N LEU A 88 1.58 21.43 7.25
CA LEU A 88 2.08 20.65 6.12
C LEU A 88 1.39 19.27 6.03
N ILE A 89 1.19 18.58 7.15
CA ILE A 89 0.51 17.28 7.21
C ILE A 89 -0.92 17.42 6.68
N LYS A 90 -1.64 18.45 7.10
CA LYS A 90 -2.99 18.76 6.59
C LYS A 90 -2.98 19.16 5.12
N GLU A 91 -2.02 19.98 4.68
CA GLU A 91 -1.82 20.38 3.28
C GLU A 91 -1.47 19.18 2.37
N ALA A 92 -0.85 18.13 2.90
CA ALA A 92 -0.65 16.87 2.18
C ALA A 92 -1.96 16.08 1.99
N GLY A 93 -3.01 16.42 2.75
CA GLY A 93 -4.33 15.80 2.74
C GLY A 93 -4.55 14.77 3.85
N ALA A 94 -3.53 14.46 4.66
CA ALA A 94 -3.65 13.47 5.72
C ALA A 94 -4.74 13.85 6.73
N LYS A 95 -5.33 12.83 7.36
CA LYS A 95 -6.38 13.00 8.40
C LYS A 95 -5.88 12.69 9.81
N TYR A 96 -4.70 12.08 9.91
CA TYR A 96 -4.07 11.73 11.17
C TYR A 96 -2.56 11.74 11.03
N THR A 97 -1.86 11.72 12.15
CA THR A 97 -0.41 11.57 12.20
C THR A 97 -0.02 10.66 13.35
N VAL A 98 1.13 10.01 13.22
CA VAL A 98 1.76 9.22 14.27
C VAL A 98 3.20 9.72 14.42
N ILE A 99 3.61 10.13 15.62
CA ILE A 99 4.99 10.59 15.89
C ILE A 99 5.67 9.71 16.91
N THR A 100 6.95 9.40 16.70
CA THR A 100 7.78 8.68 17.68
C THR A 100 7.89 9.48 18.99
N THR A 101 7.17 9.05 20.02
CA THR A 101 7.34 9.62 21.36
C THR A 101 8.61 9.08 22.01
N LYS A 102 8.91 7.80 21.79
CA LYS A 102 10.12 7.09 22.20
C LYS A 102 10.35 5.92 21.23
N HIS A 103 11.54 5.82 20.64
CA HIS A 103 11.97 4.67 19.84
C HIS A 103 12.67 3.61 20.72
N HIS A 104 13.17 2.52 20.13
CA HIS A 104 13.87 1.45 20.86
C HIS A 104 15.13 1.93 21.62
N ASP A 105 15.72 3.07 21.23
CA ASP A 105 16.84 3.69 21.94
C ASP A 105 16.49 4.26 23.32
N GLY A 106 15.19 4.37 23.64
CA GLY A 106 14.73 4.82 24.95
C GLY A 106 14.66 6.33 25.15
N ILE A 107 15.02 7.14 24.15
CA ILE A 107 15.03 8.58 24.31
C ILE A 107 13.60 9.11 24.20
N SER A 108 13.09 9.64 25.32
CA SER A 108 11.74 10.18 25.38
C SER A 108 11.73 11.62 24.84
N MET A 109 10.87 11.87 23.86
CA MET A 109 10.72 13.17 23.18
C MET A 109 9.82 14.16 23.97
N TRP A 110 9.33 13.73 25.14
CA TRP A 110 8.56 14.54 26.10
C TRP A 110 9.16 14.42 27.51
N ASN A 111 8.69 15.26 28.44
CA ASN A 111 9.22 15.34 29.80
C ASN A 111 8.62 14.29 30.77
N THR A 112 8.82 13.01 30.47
CA THR A 112 8.36 11.93 31.35
C THR A 112 8.97 12.00 32.76
N LYS A 113 8.21 11.56 33.78
CA LYS A 113 8.67 11.43 35.17
C LYS A 113 8.97 9.99 35.57
N ALA A 114 8.98 9.06 34.61
CA ALA A 114 9.37 7.68 34.86
C ALA A 114 10.84 7.59 35.32
N ASP A 115 11.11 6.66 36.23
CA ASP A 115 12.43 6.47 36.84
C ASP A 115 13.49 6.23 35.74
N LYS A 116 14.66 6.87 35.86
CA LYS A 116 15.82 6.71 34.96
C LYS A 116 15.59 7.00 33.47
N ALA A 117 14.47 7.61 33.10
CA ALA A 117 14.22 8.05 31.73
C ALA A 117 15.28 9.05 31.24
N ILE A 118 15.68 8.90 29.98
CA ILE A 118 16.47 9.90 29.24
C ILE A 118 15.49 10.71 28.37
N THR A 119 15.57 12.04 28.43
CA THR A 119 14.61 12.91 27.72
C THR A 119 15.29 14.01 26.92
N THR A 120 14.63 14.47 25.86
CA THR A 120 15.09 15.64 25.09
C THR A 120 15.13 16.91 25.93
N LEU A 121 14.24 17.04 26.92
CA LEU A 121 14.21 18.20 27.81
C LEU A 121 15.41 18.24 28.77
N ARG A 122 15.74 17.10 29.39
CA ARG A 122 16.78 17.05 30.41
C ARG A 122 18.17 16.84 29.81
N ASP A 123 18.28 15.91 28.88
CA ASP A 123 19.56 15.30 28.53
C ASP A 123 20.07 15.78 27.16
N ALA A 124 19.19 16.05 26.19
CA ALA A 124 19.59 16.56 24.87
C ALA A 124 19.94 18.05 24.85
N ALA A 125 20.64 18.50 23.81
CA ALA A 125 20.95 19.92 23.56
C ALA A 125 19.70 20.76 23.27
N ALA A 126 18.62 20.13 22.81
CA ALA A 126 17.34 20.76 22.55
C ALA A 126 16.73 21.43 23.79
N LYS A 127 16.93 20.84 24.98
CA LYS A 127 16.38 21.31 26.26
C LYS A 127 14.90 21.71 26.17
N GLN A 128 14.12 20.94 25.43
CA GLN A 128 12.68 21.16 25.25
C GLN A 128 11.90 19.84 25.10
N ASP A 129 10.63 19.88 25.50
CA ASP A 129 9.61 18.88 25.17
C ASP A 129 9.07 19.19 23.77
N VAL A 130 9.20 18.24 22.83
CA VAL A 130 8.76 18.45 21.46
C VAL A 130 7.40 17.83 21.14
N ILE A 131 6.90 16.91 21.98
CA ILE A 131 5.61 16.23 21.76
C ILE A 131 4.44 17.11 22.18
N THR A 132 4.51 17.76 23.34
CA THR A 132 3.42 18.63 23.83
C THR A 132 3.01 19.72 22.81
N PRO A 133 3.94 20.54 22.27
CA PRO A 133 3.55 21.56 21.30
C PRO A 133 3.12 20.95 19.95
N PHE A 134 3.60 19.76 19.58
CA PHE A 134 3.14 19.06 18.37
C PHE A 134 1.68 18.63 18.48
N VAL A 135 1.34 17.89 19.54
CA VAL A 135 -0.03 17.40 19.78
C VAL A 135 -1.01 18.57 19.77
N LYS A 136 -0.67 19.68 20.43
CA LYS A 136 -1.48 20.90 20.39
C LYS A 136 -1.69 21.42 18.97
N ALA A 137 -0.63 21.49 18.15
CA ALA A 137 -0.72 21.95 16.78
C ALA A 137 -1.58 21.03 15.90
N ILE A 138 -1.47 19.72 16.07
CA ILE A 138 -2.28 18.72 15.35
C ILE A 138 -3.76 18.85 15.70
N GLN A 139 -4.07 19.02 16.99
CA GLN A 139 -5.44 19.26 17.45
C GLN A 139 -6.00 20.60 16.95
N GLU A 140 -5.20 21.67 16.95
CA GLU A 140 -5.57 22.97 16.37
C GLU A 140 -5.90 22.87 14.86
N GLU A 141 -5.22 21.98 14.13
CA GLU A 141 -5.47 21.74 12.71
C GLU A 141 -6.65 20.79 12.42
N GLY A 142 -7.23 20.16 13.45
CA GLY A 142 -8.33 19.21 13.34
C GLY A 142 -7.93 17.83 12.82
N LEU A 143 -6.67 17.44 13.03
CA LEU A 143 -6.13 16.13 12.67
C LEU A 143 -6.27 15.16 13.84
N HIS A 144 -6.53 13.88 13.54
CA HIS A 144 -6.54 12.86 14.58
C HIS A 144 -5.13 12.62 15.15
N THR A 145 -5.04 12.54 16.47
CA THR A 145 -3.77 12.46 17.17
C THR A 145 -3.35 11.00 17.39
N GLY A 146 -2.28 10.58 16.71
CA GLY A 146 -1.61 9.31 16.93
C GLY A 146 -0.22 9.48 17.55
N LEU A 147 0.17 8.54 18.41
CA LEU A 147 1.49 8.51 19.05
C LEU A 147 2.12 7.13 18.84
N TYR A 148 3.39 7.09 18.47
CA TYR A 148 4.18 5.86 18.45
C TYR A 148 4.87 5.65 19.79
N TYR A 149 4.90 4.39 20.24
CA TYR A 149 5.58 3.98 21.46
C TYR A 149 6.28 2.63 21.30
N SER A 150 7.61 2.64 21.41
CA SER A 150 8.41 1.42 21.49
C SER A 150 8.24 0.72 22.85
N LEU A 151 7.80 -0.55 22.83
CA LEU A 151 7.79 -1.42 24.02
C LEU A 151 9.21 -1.72 24.52
N PRO A 152 10.20 -2.03 23.65
CA PRO A 152 11.61 -2.07 24.03
C PRO A 152 12.15 -0.71 24.44
N ASP A 153 13.19 -0.77 25.27
CA ASP A 153 14.03 0.36 25.62
C ASP A 153 15.42 -0.18 25.86
N TRP A 154 16.18 -0.33 24.78
CA TRP A 154 17.50 -0.91 24.78
C TRP A 154 18.50 -0.07 25.57
N SER A 155 18.22 1.18 25.93
CA SER A 155 19.09 1.97 26.82
C SER A 155 18.72 1.84 28.29
N HIS A 156 17.51 1.43 28.62
CA HIS A 156 17.03 1.43 30.00
C HIS A 156 17.69 0.35 30.85
N PRO A 157 18.22 0.69 32.04
CA PRO A 157 18.92 -0.28 32.88
C PRO A 157 18.00 -1.36 33.44
N TYR A 158 16.67 -1.16 33.48
CA TYR A 158 15.74 -2.23 33.84
C TYR A 158 15.36 -3.16 32.68
N TYR A 159 15.67 -2.82 31.42
CA TYR A 159 15.34 -3.71 30.30
C TYR A 159 16.37 -4.84 30.16
N ASP A 160 15.96 -6.05 29.80
CA ASP A 160 16.83 -7.21 29.75
C ASP A 160 17.72 -7.20 28.49
N VAL A 161 17.21 -6.80 27.33
CA VAL A 161 17.98 -6.74 26.08
C VAL A 161 18.73 -5.42 25.94
N PHE A 162 20.03 -5.47 25.58
CA PHE A 162 20.85 -4.28 25.33
C PHE A 162 21.23 -4.12 23.85
N THR A 163 21.83 -5.14 23.28
CA THR A 163 22.17 -5.21 21.87
C THR A 163 21.76 -6.57 21.34
N ARG A 164 21.79 -6.75 20.02
CA ARG A 164 21.42 -8.01 19.37
C ARG A 164 22.11 -9.26 19.93
N ASN A 165 23.33 -9.10 20.43
CA ASN A 165 24.15 -10.18 20.98
C ASN A 165 24.39 -10.06 22.49
N ARG A 166 23.71 -9.14 23.19
CA ARG A 166 23.91 -8.91 24.62
C ARG A 166 22.60 -8.69 25.35
N LYS A 167 22.28 -9.65 26.22
CA LYS A 167 21.33 -9.47 27.33
C LYS A 167 22.07 -8.97 28.58
N ARG A 168 21.34 -8.24 29.43
CA ARG A 168 21.75 -7.80 30.76
C ARG A 168 21.44 -8.85 31.82
N TYR A 169 20.32 -9.55 31.67
CA TYR A 169 19.85 -10.56 32.61
C TYR A 169 18.76 -11.44 31.97
N GLU A 170 18.35 -12.51 32.64
CA GLU A 170 17.18 -13.31 32.29
C GLU A 170 16.02 -12.98 33.23
N LEU A 171 14.80 -12.83 32.71
CA LEU A 171 13.62 -12.41 33.50
C LEU A 171 13.38 -13.28 34.73
N LYS A 172 13.56 -14.60 34.61
CA LYS A 172 13.42 -15.54 35.75
C LYS A 172 14.45 -15.32 36.86
N GLY A 173 15.64 -14.81 36.51
CA GLY A 173 16.72 -14.54 37.45
C GLY A 173 16.59 -13.18 38.15
N GLU A 174 15.98 -12.18 37.50
CA GLU A 174 15.77 -10.84 38.08
C GLU A 174 14.32 -10.33 37.90
N PRO A 175 13.30 -11.03 38.42
CA PRO A 175 11.89 -10.67 38.19
C PRO A 175 11.53 -9.27 38.71
N THR A 176 12.14 -8.83 39.82
CA THR A 176 11.94 -7.48 40.37
C THR A 176 12.46 -6.39 39.43
N ARG A 177 13.55 -6.66 38.70
CA ARG A 177 14.10 -5.70 37.74
C ARG A 177 13.17 -5.55 36.54
N TRP A 178 12.65 -6.66 36.03
CA TRP A 178 11.62 -6.65 34.99
C TRP A 178 10.34 -5.94 35.45
N ASP A 179 9.85 -6.22 36.65
CA ASP A 179 8.67 -5.53 37.18
C ASP A 179 8.87 -4.00 37.30
N ASN A 180 10.09 -3.55 37.59
CA ASN A 180 10.42 -2.13 37.57
C ASN A 180 10.41 -1.57 36.15
N TYR A 181 10.83 -2.35 35.14
CA TYR A 181 10.69 -1.95 33.74
C TYR A 181 9.21 -1.84 33.32
N VAL A 182 8.38 -2.79 33.72
CA VAL A 182 6.94 -2.75 33.46
C VAL A 182 6.30 -1.51 34.07
N LYS A 183 6.63 -1.20 35.34
CA LYS A 183 6.17 0.03 36.00
C LYS A 183 6.66 1.29 35.28
N TYR A 184 7.90 1.29 34.79
CA TYR A 184 8.49 2.40 34.03
C TYR A 184 7.69 2.69 32.75
N TYR A 185 7.49 1.68 31.89
CA TYR A 185 6.83 1.91 30.61
C TYR A 185 5.33 2.20 30.81
N GLN A 186 4.65 1.56 31.79
CA GLN A 186 3.24 1.86 32.09
C GLN A 186 3.07 3.26 32.68
N LYS A 187 4.05 3.77 33.44
CA LYS A 187 4.06 5.17 33.90
C LYS A 187 4.16 6.13 32.71
N GLN A 188 5.02 5.84 31.73
CA GLN A 188 5.11 6.63 30.49
C GLN A 188 3.79 6.63 29.72
N LEU A 189 3.19 5.46 29.52
CA LEU A 189 1.89 5.34 28.83
C LEU A 189 0.77 6.06 29.57
N THR A 190 0.80 6.06 30.91
CA THR A 190 -0.12 6.83 31.74
C THR A 190 0.01 8.33 31.47
N GLU A 191 1.24 8.85 31.47
CA GLU A 191 1.52 10.26 31.22
C GLU A 191 1.06 10.69 29.82
N LEU A 192 1.42 9.91 28.78
CA LEU A 192 0.99 10.17 27.40
C LEU A 192 -0.54 10.16 27.28
N SER A 193 -1.20 9.19 27.90
CA SER A 193 -2.65 9.02 27.83
C SER A 193 -3.40 10.13 28.59
N GLU A 194 -2.91 10.50 29.76
CA GLU A 194 -3.51 11.55 30.60
C GLU A 194 -3.33 12.93 29.98
N GLN A 195 -2.12 13.23 29.50
CA GLN A 195 -1.75 14.55 29.02
C GLN A 195 -2.29 14.83 27.62
N TYR A 196 -2.23 13.85 26.71
CA TYR A 196 -2.52 14.06 25.29
C TYR A 196 -3.82 13.43 24.82
N LYS A 197 -4.34 12.43 25.55
CA LYS A 197 -5.55 11.67 25.18
C LYS A 197 -5.56 11.26 23.69
N PRO A 198 -4.52 10.55 23.22
CA PRO A 198 -4.40 10.21 21.81
C PRO A 198 -5.59 9.35 21.36
N GLU A 199 -5.94 9.48 20.08
CA GLU A 199 -6.96 8.68 19.42
C GLU A 199 -6.39 7.37 18.87
N LEU A 200 -5.07 7.36 18.59
CA LEU A 200 -4.34 6.19 18.14
C LEU A 200 -3.04 6.04 18.94
N LEU A 201 -2.74 4.81 19.38
CA LEU A 201 -1.42 4.46 19.91
C LEU A 201 -0.82 3.33 19.07
N TRP A 202 0.33 3.62 18.47
CA TRP A 202 1.05 2.72 17.57
C TRP A 202 2.22 2.10 18.32
N PHE A 203 2.07 0.85 18.74
CA PHE A 203 3.12 0.11 19.43
C PHE A 203 4.11 -0.52 18.48
N ASP A 204 5.30 -0.78 18.97
CA ASP A 204 6.34 -1.50 18.24
C ASP A 204 7.25 -2.29 19.18
N GLY A 205 7.90 -3.32 18.66
CA GLY A 205 8.83 -4.14 19.44
C GLY A 205 8.18 -5.21 20.31
N ASP A 206 6.95 -5.64 19.99
CA ASP A 206 6.27 -6.68 20.77
C ASP A 206 6.89 -8.07 20.62
N TRP A 207 7.72 -8.31 19.60
CA TRP A 207 8.38 -9.59 19.31
C TRP A 207 9.43 -10.03 20.35
N GLU A 208 9.94 -9.14 21.22
CA GLU A 208 10.98 -9.51 22.19
C GLU A 208 10.46 -10.27 23.42
N HIS A 209 9.16 -10.15 23.73
CA HIS A 209 8.55 -10.78 24.91
C HIS A 209 7.10 -11.22 24.65
N SER A 210 6.59 -12.14 25.47
CA SER A 210 5.19 -12.59 25.35
C SER A 210 4.19 -11.51 25.80
N ALA A 211 2.92 -11.67 25.44
CA ALA A 211 1.84 -10.78 25.88
C ALA A 211 1.74 -10.70 27.41
N GLU A 212 1.99 -11.82 28.10
CA GLU A 212 2.00 -11.92 29.56
C GLU A 212 3.19 -11.17 30.17
N GLU A 213 4.40 -11.35 29.62
CA GLU A 213 5.60 -10.64 30.08
C GLU A 213 5.44 -9.14 29.89
N TRP A 214 4.90 -8.72 28.74
CA TRP A 214 4.54 -7.34 28.46
C TRP A 214 3.39 -6.82 29.31
N LYS A 215 2.62 -7.67 30.01
CA LYS A 215 1.34 -7.29 30.64
C LYS A 215 0.40 -6.55 29.67
N ALA A 216 0.35 -7.01 28.41
CA ALA A 216 -0.35 -6.34 27.31
C ALA A 216 -1.83 -6.04 27.63
N LYS A 217 -2.53 -6.96 28.30
CA LYS A 217 -3.92 -6.76 28.73
C LYS A 217 -4.07 -5.62 29.76
N GLU A 218 -3.14 -5.50 30.70
CA GLU A 218 -3.14 -4.42 31.69
C GLU A 218 -2.86 -3.08 31.02
N THR A 219 -1.89 -3.07 30.09
CA THR A 219 -1.59 -1.90 29.26
C THR A 219 -2.81 -1.43 28.48
N LEU A 220 -3.52 -2.34 27.80
CA LEU A 220 -4.75 -1.98 27.07
C LEU A 220 -5.83 -1.40 27.99
N ASN A 221 -6.03 -1.98 29.18
CA ASN A 221 -7.00 -1.47 30.16
C ASN A 221 -6.62 -0.08 30.67
N LEU A 222 -5.32 0.16 30.90
CA LEU A 222 -4.78 1.47 31.30
C LEU A 222 -5.10 2.52 30.23
N LEU A 223 -4.81 2.24 28.96
CA LEU A 223 -5.09 3.18 27.87
C LEU A 223 -6.58 3.50 27.75
N ARG A 224 -7.43 2.46 27.81
CA ARG A 224 -8.89 2.60 27.71
C ARG A 224 -9.52 3.36 28.88
N LYS A 225 -8.85 3.46 30.03
CA LYS A 225 -9.28 4.32 31.14
C LYS A 225 -9.27 5.80 30.75
N TYR A 226 -8.30 6.22 29.93
CA TYR A 226 -8.14 7.62 29.51
C TYR A 226 -8.89 7.93 28.20
N ASN A 227 -8.91 6.98 27.27
CA ASN A 227 -9.71 7.06 26.06
C ASN A 227 -10.33 5.68 25.74
N PRO A 228 -11.62 5.45 26.07
CA PRO A 228 -12.31 4.19 25.79
C PRO A 228 -12.35 3.80 24.31
N ASN A 229 -12.19 4.79 23.42
CA ASN A 229 -12.24 4.62 21.97
C ASN A 229 -10.85 4.61 21.31
N ILE A 230 -9.76 4.52 22.09
CA ILE A 230 -8.41 4.48 21.52
C ILE A 230 -8.26 3.32 20.52
N ILE A 231 -7.61 3.63 19.39
CA ILE A 231 -7.23 2.66 18.36
C ILE A 231 -5.81 2.20 18.65
N ILE A 232 -5.60 0.88 18.66
CA ILE A 232 -4.30 0.25 18.88
C ILE A 232 -3.94 -0.56 17.64
N ASN A 233 -2.70 -0.49 17.18
CA ASN A 233 -2.24 -1.37 16.11
C ASN A 233 -2.05 -2.81 16.60
N SER A 234 -1.83 -3.75 15.68
CA SER A 234 -1.63 -5.19 15.95
C SER A 234 -0.46 -5.51 16.88
N ARG A 235 0.50 -4.58 17.04
CA ARG A 235 1.78 -4.78 17.73
C ARG A 235 1.73 -4.53 19.24
N LEU A 236 0.60 -4.84 19.86
CA LEU A 236 0.49 -5.05 21.30
C LEU A 236 0.25 -6.55 21.57
N ASN A 237 1.05 -7.41 20.92
CA ASN A 237 1.01 -8.86 21.06
C ASN A 237 -0.42 -9.43 20.98
N HIS A 238 -1.08 -9.22 19.83
CA HIS A 238 -2.46 -9.64 19.52
C HIS A 238 -3.61 -8.86 20.19
N HIS A 239 -3.33 -7.76 20.88
CA HIS A 239 -4.35 -6.88 21.50
C HIS A 239 -4.73 -5.65 20.64
N GLY A 240 -4.48 -5.69 19.34
CA GLY A 240 -4.73 -4.58 18.41
C GLY A 240 -6.10 -4.59 17.72
N ASP A 241 -6.43 -3.45 17.09
CA ASP A 241 -7.66 -3.21 16.33
C ASP A 241 -7.47 -3.32 14.81
N TYR A 242 -6.23 -3.27 14.31
CA TYR A 242 -5.91 -3.31 12.88
C TYR A 242 -4.53 -3.92 12.55
N ASP A 243 -4.37 -4.47 11.35
CA ASP A 243 -3.10 -5.05 10.87
C ASP A 243 -2.14 -3.98 10.31
N THR A 244 -0.82 -4.19 10.48
CA THR A 244 0.23 -3.23 10.07
C THR A 244 1.27 -3.84 9.12
N PRO A 245 0.92 -4.15 7.85
CA PRO A 245 1.92 -4.45 6.85
C PRO A 245 2.95 -3.32 6.76
N GLU A 246 4.22 -3.66 6.62
CA GLU A 246 5.32 -2.70 6.65
C GLU A 246 6.18 -2.82 5.40
N GLN A 247 6.45 -1.69 4.71
CA GLN A 247 7.26 -1.56 3.46
C GLN A 247 6.75 -2.33 2.23
N GLY A 248 6.33 -3.59 2.39
CA GLY A 248 5.80 -4.41 1.31
C GLY A 248 4.34 -4.08 1.01
N ILE A 249 4.07 -3.46 -0.14
CA ILE A 249 2.69 -3.26 -0.60
C ILE A 249 2.03 -4.64 -0.77
N PRO A 250 0.89 -4.91 -0.12
CA PRO A 250 0.17 -6.15 -0.31
C PRO A 250 -0.22 -6.34 -1.79
N VAL A 251 0.13 -7.50 -2.37
CA VAL A 251 -0.31 -7.88 -3.73
C VAL A 251 -1.80 -8.27 -3.69
N THR A 252 -2.22 -8.87 -2.59
CA THR A 252 -3.61 -9.23 -2.32
C THR A 252 -4.11 -8.45 -1.11
N ARG A 253 -5.41 -8.17 -1.07
CA ARG A 253 -6.05 -7.52 0.08
C ARG A 253 -5.74 -8.31 1.36
N PRO A 254 -5.23 -7.66 2.42
CA PRO A 254 -5.08 -8.30 3.73
C PRO A 254 -6.42 -8.82 4.29
N ASP A 255 -6.37 -9.93 5.03
CA ASP A 255 -7.56 -10.56 5.61
C ASP A 255 -8.23 -9.69 6.69
N ALA A 256 -7.44 -8.88 7.39
CA ALA A 256 -7.96 -7.98 8.41
C ALA A 256 -8.90 -6.93 7.79
N LYS A 257 -10.04 -6.69 8.45
CA LYS A 257 -11.01 -5.69 8.01
C LYS A 257 -10.36 -4.30 7.94
N PHE A 258 -9.60 -3.95 8.97
CA PHE A 258 -8.85 -2.70 9.05
C PHE A 258 -7.36 -3.02 9.00
N TRP A 259 -6.64 -2.27 8.18
CA TRP A 259 -5.20 -2.39 8.05
C TRP A 259 -4.60 -1.09 7.52
N GLU A 260 -3.31 -0.89 7.80
CA GLU A 260 -2.57 0.30 7.45
C GLU A 260 -1.15 -0.09 7.02
N LEU A 261 -0.77 0.30 5.81
CA LEU A 261 0.60 0.16 5.33
C LEU A 261 1.43 1.31 5.87
N CYS A 262 2.40 1.03 6.74
CA CYS A 262 3.45 2.00 7.06
C CYS A 262 4.56 1.94 6.01
N TYR A 263 4.96 3.11 5.51
CA TYR A 263 5.73 3.21 4.27
C TYR A 263 6.68 4.40 4.27
N THR A 264 7.96 4.18 3.96
CA THR A 264 8.98 5.25 3.87
C THR A 264 8.99 5.92 2.50
N MET A 265 9.47 7.15 2.44
CA MET A 265 9.70 7.84 1.16
C MET A 265 10.98 7.36 0.46
N ASN A 266 12.02 7.01 1.20
CA ASN A 266 13.25 6.39 0.73
C ASN A 266 13.41 5.00 1.36
N ASP A 267 14.63 4.52 1.63
CA ASP A 267 14.88 3.21 2.26
C ASP A 267 15.06 3.33 3.80
N SER A 268 14.78 4.51 4.40
CA SER A 268 15.01 4.82 5.82
C SER A 268 13.77 5.42 6.50
N TRP A 269 13.53 5.09 7.79
CA TRP A 269 12.53 5.77 8.62
C TRP A 269 13.08 7.09 9.18
N GLY A 270 14.17 7.02 9.95
CA GLY A 270 14.87 8.22 10.41
C GLY A 270 15.57 8.99 9.28
N TYR A 271 15.90 10.26 9.53
CA TYR A 271 16.70 11.05 8.60
C TYR A 271 18.06 10.39 8.34
N GLN A 272 18.32 10.02 7.08
CA GLN A 272 19.64 9.57 6.62
C GLN A 272 20.08 10.40 5.40
N PRO A 273 21.10 11.27 5.51
CA PRO A 273 21.46 12.21 4.45
C PRO A 273 22.01 11.54 3.18
N PHE A 274 22.55 10.33 3.31
CA PHE A 274 23.12 9.56 2.20
C PHE A 274 22.12 8.65 1.50
N ASP A 275 20.95 8.41 2.09
CA ASP A 275 19.86 7.71 1.43
C ASP A 275 19.11 8.67 0.49
N LYS A 276 19.53 8.64 -0.77
CA LYS A 276 18.96 9.45 -1.85
C LYS A 276 17.92 8.72 -2.68
N LYS A 277 17.53 7.50 -2.30
CA LYS A 277 16.65 6.65 -3.09
C LYS A 277 15.17 6.96 -2.83
N TYR A 278 14.80 8.22 -3.02
CA TYR A 278 13.43 8.69 -2.84
C TYR A 278 12.51 8.16 -3.94
N LYS A 279 11.37 7.63 -3.52
CA LYS A 279 10.24 7.31 -4.39
C LYS A 279 9.68 8.61 -4.96
N SER A 280 9.26 8.59 -6.22
CA SER A 280 8.63 9.76 -6.83
C SER A 280 7.23 10.01 -6.26
N PRO A 281 6.69 11.24 -6.35
CA PRO A 281 5.31 11.53 -5.97
C PRO A 281 4.29 10.58 -6.63
N ASN A 282 4.54 10.22 -7.89
CA ASN A 282 3.72 9.27 -8.63
C ASN A 282 3.66 7.89 -7.96
N MET A 283 4.81 7.35 -7.53
CA MET A 283 4.90 6.07 -6.84
C MET A 283 4.12 6.10 -5.51
N ILE A 284 4.24 7.20 -4.75
CA ILE A 284 3.52 7.39 -3.49
C ILE A 284 2.00 7.49 -3.72
N ILE A 285 1.55 8.28 -4.70
CA ILE A 285 0.12 8.40 -5.04
C ILE A 285 -0.45 7.06 -5.48
N ARG A 286 0.25 6.29 -6.32
CA ARG A 286 -0.20 4.95 -6.73
C ARG A 286 -0.23 3.97 -5.56
N THR A 287 0.70 4.08 -4.62
CA THR A 287 0.69 3.29 -3.37
C THR A 287 -0.52 3.63 -2.48
N LEU A 288 -0.88 4.92 -2.39
CA LEU A 288 -2.11 5.33 -1.70
C LEU A 288 -3.35 4.72 -2.38
N VAL A 289 -3.40 4.76 -3.72
CA VAL A 289 -4.50 4.15 -4.48
C VAL A 289 -4.54 2.63 -4.30
N ASP A 290 -3.40 1.93 -4.23
CA ASP A 290 -3.36 0.51 -3.88
C ASP A 290 -4.06 0.26 -2.55
N CYS A 291 -3.68 1.01 -1.51
CA CYS A 291 -4.28 0.88 -0.19
C CYS A 291 -5.79 1.12 -0.23
N ILE A 292 -6.24 2.21 -0.86
CA ILE A 292 -7.66 2.54 -1.00
C ILE A 292 -8.42 1.43 -1.73
N SER A 293 -7.87 0.92 -2.84
CA SER A 293 -8.52 -0.11 -3.66
C SER A 293 -8.75 -1.42 -2.90
N MET A 294 -7.88 -1.70 -1.93
CA MET A 294 -7.93 -2.86 -1.03
C MET A 294 -8.59 -2.52 0.33
N GLY A 295 -9.10 -1.30 0.50
CA GLY A 295 -9.84 -0.84 1.67
C GLY A 295 -9.01 -0.43 2.88
N GLY A 296 -7.68 -0.33 2.76
CA GLY A 296 -6.78 0.05 3.85
C GLY A 296 -6.36 1.52 3.83
N ASN A 297 -5.46 1.83 4.76
CA ASN A 297 -4.83 3.14 4.90
C ASN A 297 -3.35 3.11 4.51
N LEU A 298 -2.82 4.26 4.08
CA LEU A 298 -1.39 4.51 3.96
C LEU A 298 -0.96 5.42 5.12
N LEU A 299 0.07 5.00 5.86
CA LEU A 299 0.79 5.80 6.84
C LEU A 299 2.19 6.10 6.27
N LEU A 300 2.32 7.27 5.64
CA LEU A 300 3.52 7.68 4.91
C LEU A 300 4.48 8.40 5.85
N ASP A 301 5.72 7.92 5.91
CA ASP A 301 6.72 8.41 6.85
C ASP A 301 7.50 9.63 6.35
N ILE A 302 7.87 10.50 7.30
CA ILE A 302 8.91 11.51 7.17
C ILE A 302 9.96 11.36 8.27
N GLY A 303 11.21 11.67 7.91
CA GLY A 303 12.35 11.72 8.81
C GLY A 303 12.94 13.13 8.88
N PRO A 304 12.51 13.97 9.85
CA PRO A 304 13.06 15.32 10.04
C PRO A 304 14.52 15.31 10.52
N LYS A 305 15.24 16.40 10.23
CA LYS A 305 16.64 16.61 10.67
C LYS A 305 16.71 16.94 12.16
N ALA A 306 17.88 16.82 12.77
CA ALA A 306 18.10 17.10 14.19
C ALA A 306 17.76 18.53 14.65
N ASP A 307 17.72 19.50 13.73
CA ASP A 307 17.30 20.88 14.02
C ASP A 307 15.78 21.06 13.96
N GLY A 308 15.01 20.09 13.46
CA GLY A 308 13.56 20.17 13.28
C GLY A 308 13.11 20.64 11.89
N THR A 309 14.02 20.81 10.94
CA THR A 309 13.66 21.03 9.53
C THR A 309 13.35 19.71 8.82
N ILE A 310 12.38 19.74 7.90
CA ILE A 310 12.04 18.58 7.06
C ILE A 310 12.88 18.65 5.77
N PRO A 311 13.52 17.55 5.31
CA PRO A 311 14.25 17.52 4.05
C PRO A 311 13.43 17.98 2.84
N GLU A 312 14.08 18.65 1.89
CA GLU A 312 13.40 19.25 0.72
C GLU A 312 12.71 18.20 -0.15
N GLU A 313 13.34 17.03 -0.30
CA GLU A 313 12.78 15.90 -1.03
C GLU A 313 11.43 15.45 -0.43
N GLN A 314 11.36 15.36 0.91
CA GLN A 314 10.14 15.00 1.63
C GLN A 314 9.07 16.11 1.53
N LEU A 315 9.47 17.39 1.63
CA LEU A 315 8.57 18.53 1.44
C LEU A 315 7.94 18.53 0.04
N ASN A 316 8.73 18.25 -1.00
CA ASN A 316 8.23 18.18 -2.36
C ASN A 316 7.21 17.04 -2.52
N ILE A 317 7.50 15.85 -2.00
CA ILE A 317 6.58 14.71 -2.04
C ILE A 317 5.26 15.05 -1.35
N LEU A 318 5.29 15.63 -0.14
CA LEU A 318 4.08 16.01 0.60
C LEU A 318 3.25 17.08 -0.13
N LYS A 319 3.90 18.06 -0.76
CA LYS A 319 3.20 19.09 -1.56
C LYS A 319 2.55 18.50 -2.82
N GLN A 320 3.24 17.60 -3.52
CA GLN A 320 2.69 16.94 -4.71
C GLN A 320 1.57 15.96 -4.35
N LEU A 321 1.70 15.27 -3.21
CA LEU A 321 0.61 14.48 -2.63
C LEU A 321 -0.58 15.38 -2.30
N GLY A 322 -0.36 16.52 -1.64
CA GLY A 322 -1.36 17.54 -1.35
C GLY A 322 -2.11 18.03 -2.59
N ARG A 323 -1.39 18.38 -3.67
CA ARG A 323 -1.98 18.74 -4.97
C ARG A 323 -2.99 17.69 -5.44
N TRP A 324 -2.59 16.42 -5.40
CA TRP A 324 -3.44 15.32 -5.87
C TRP A 324 -4.61 15.03 -4.92
N THR A 325 -4.35 14.96 -3.61
CA THR A 325 -5.35 14.63 -2.60
C THR A 325 -6.45 15.68 -2.48
N HIS A 326 -6.13 16.97 -2.67
CA HIS A 326 -7.12 18.04 -2.69
C HIS A 326 -8.03 17.93 -3.93
N LYS A 327 -7.44 17.71 -5.10
CA LYS A 327 -8.19 17.57 -6.36
C LYS A 327 -9.12 16.35 -6.35
N HIS A 328 -8.67 15.25 -5.75
CA HIS A 328 -9.37 13.95 -5.80
C HIS A 328 -10.00 13.52 -4.46
N ALA A 329 -10.19 14.44 -3.52
CA ALA A 329 -10.62 14.14 -2.14
C ALA A 329 -11.84 13.20 -2.03
N ALA A 330 -12.86 13.40 -2.87
CA ALA A 330 -14.08 12.58 -2.86
C ALA A 330 -13.84 11.11 -3.21
N ALA A 331 -12.77 10.80 -3.94
CA ALA A 331 -12.36 9.45 -4.31
C ALA A 331 -11.33 8.85 -3.34
N ILE A 332 -11.04 9.53 -2.23
CA ILE A 332 -10.07 9.08 -1.23
C ILE A 332 -10.84 8.84 0.07
N TYR A 333 -11.31 9.92 0.68
CA TYR A 333 -11.85 9.89 2.03
C TYR A 333 -13.25 9.27 2.07
N GLY A 334 -13.50 8.42 3.06
CA GLY A 334 -14.78 7.73 3.23
C GLY A 334 -15.07 6.64 2.20
N THR A 335 -14.11 6.31 1.33
CA THR A 335 -14.28 5.24 0.34
C THR A 335 -14.13 3.84 0.95
N ARG A 336 -14.58 2.82 0.22
CA ARG A 336 -14.44 1.40 0.52
C ARG A 336 -13.74 0.70 -0.64
N ALA A 337 -13.26 -0.52 -0.37
CA ALA A 337 -12.59 -1.34 -1.37
C ALA A 337 -13.40 -1.41 -2.68
N GLY A 338 -12.68 -1.43 -3.79
CA GLY A 338 -13.26 -1.40 -5.12
C GLY A 338 -13.89 -2.72 -5.57
N ILE A 339 -14.21 -2.77 -6.86
CA ILE A 339 -14.69 -3.97 -7.53
C ILE A 339 -13.50 -4.86 -7.97
N PRO A 340 -13.73 -6.16 -8.20
CA PRO A 340 -12.67 -7.10 -8.61
C PRO A 340 -11.96 -6.72 -9.92
N PHE A 341 -10.70 -7.13 -10.06
CA PHE A 341 -9.89 -6.89 -11.27
C PHE A 341 -10.55 -7.43 -12.54
N ALA A 342 -11.25 -8.56 -12.45
CA ALA A 342 -11.98 -9.13 -13.58
C ALA A 342 -13.04 -8.15 -14.14
N ASN A 343 -13.68 -7.36 -13.27
CA ASN A 343 -14.69 -6.39 -13.67
C ASN A 343 -14.09 -5.09 -14.22
N TYR A 344 -12.92 -4.70 -13.73
CA TYR A 344 -12.15 -3.55 -14.19
C TYR A 344 -10.65 -3.82 -14.01
N GLY A 345 -9.90 -3.89 -15.11
CA GLY A 345 -8.46 -4.22 -15.12
C GLY A 345 -7.53 -3.16 -14.52
N GLY A 346 -8.07 -2.23 -13.73
CA GLY A 346 -7.32 -1.20 -12.99
C GLY A 346 -7.76 -1.15 -11.53
N LYS A 347 -7.34 -0.10 -10.82
CA LYS A 347 -7.71 0.08 -9.40
C LYS A 347 -9.03 0.85 -9.28
N SER A 348 -9.87 0.47 -8.34
CA SER A 348 -11.15 1.15 -8.10
C SER A 348 -11.47 1.28 -6.61
N ALA A 349 -12.43 2.14 -6.29
CA ALA A 349 -13.00 2.29 -4.95
C ALA A 349 -14.49 2.61 -5.02
N LEU A 350 -15.22 2.33 -3.94
CA LEU A 350 -16.65 2.64 -3.83
C LEU A 350 -16.88 3.75 -2.80
N SER A 351 -17.87 4.61 -3.02
CA SER A 351 -18.41 5.46 -1.94
C SER A 351 -18.96 4.61 -0.80
N LYS A 352 -19.08 5.20 0.40
CA LYS A 352 -19.59 4.52 1.60
C LYS A 352 -20.97 3.90 1.42
N ASP A 353 -21.83 4.52 0.61
CA ASP A 353 -23.17 4.02 0.26
C ASP A 353 -23.20 3.09 -0.97
N GLY A 354 -22.05 2.85 -1.60
CA GLY A 354 -21.89 2.01 -2.78
C GLY A 354 -22.46 2.61 -4.08
N LYS A 355 -22.91 3.87 -4.08
CA LYS A 355 -23.56 4.50 -5.24
C LYS A 355 -22.60 5.21 -6.18
N THR A 356 -21.34 5.39 -5.80
CA THR A 356 -20.31 5.96 -6.69
C THR A 356 -19.16 4.98 -6.81
N LEU A 357 -18.81 4.64 -8.06
CA LEU A 357 -17.60 3.90 -8.39
C LEU A 357 -16.54 4.87 -8.86
N TYR A 358 -15.40 4.88 -8.18
CA TYR A 358 -14.20 5.63 -8.56
C TYR A 358 -13.23 4.71 -9.28
N LEU A 359 -12.76 5.14 -10.45
CA LEU A 359 -11.79 4.41 -11.28
C LEU A 359 -10.50 5.23 -11.34
N TYR A 360 -9.39 4.62 -10.92
CA TYR A 360 -8.08 5.25 -10.96
C TYR A 360 -7.37 4.84 -12.25
N VAL A 361 -7.12 5.82 -13.12
CA VAL A 361 -6.60 5.63 -14.47
C VAL A 361 -5.14 6.07 -14.52
N TYR A 362 -4.24 5.11 -14.78
CA TYR A 362 -2.79 5.28 -14.75
C TYR A 362 -2.19 5.51 -16.14
N GLU A 363 -3.01 5.44 -17.18
CA GLU A 363 -2.61 5.63 -18.57
C GLU A 363 -3.51 6.63 -19.30
N GLN A 364 -2.90 7.43 -20.18
CA GLN A 364 -3.62 8.23 -21.15
C GLN A 364 -4.06 7.32 -22.30
N LYS A 365 -5.36 7.04 -22.35
CA LYS A 365 -5.97 6.13 -23.34
C LYS A 365 -7.35 6.61 -23.78
N PRO A 366 -7.83 6.25 -24.98
CA PRO A 366 -9.06 6.83 -25.54
C PRO A 366 -10.35 6.27 -24.92
N GLU A 367 -10.33 5.04 -24.42
CA GLU A 367 -11.50 4.36 -23.85
C GLU A 367 -11.07 3.52 -22.64
N LEU A 368 -11.97 3.35 -21.66
CA LEU A 368 -11.86 2.32 -20.63
C LEU A 368 -13.10 1.42 -20.67
N GLN A 369 -12.95 0.18 -20.22
CA GLN A 369 -14.04 -0.80 -20.19
C GLN A 369 -14.24 -1.39 -18.79
N LEU A 370 -15.51 -1.52 -18.39
CA LEU A 370 -15.95 -2.33 -17.25
C LEU A 370 -16.89 -3.43 -17.75
N LYS A 371 -16.85 -4.60 -17.10
CA LYS A 371 -17.67 -5.76 -17.46
C LYS A 371 -18.40 -6.32 -16.24
N GLY A 372 -19.55 -6.97 -16.48
CA GLY A 372 -20.34 -7.62 -15.43
C GLY A 372 -21.01 -6.64 -14.47
N LEU A 373 -21.34 -5.42 -14.93
CA LEU A 373 -22.07 -4.45 -14.11
C LEU A 373 -23.57 -4.66 -14.29
N VAL A 374 -24.21 -5.34 -13.33
CA VAL A 374 -25.60 -5.81 -13.41
C VAL A 374 -26.59 -4.67 -13.59
N ASN A 375 -26.44 -3.60 -12.80
CA ASN A 375 -27.28 -2.42 -12.87
C ASN A 375 -26.62 -1.27 -13.65
N HIS A 376 -25.95 -1.59 -14.76
CA HIS A 376 -25.33 -0.58 -15.64
C HIS A 376 -26.32 0.48 -16.16
N SER A 377 -27.60 0.13 -16.33
CA SER A 377 -28.65 1.09 -16.72
C SER A 377 -28.98 2.11 -15.63
N ALA A 378 -28.53 1.89 -14.38
CA ALA A 378 -28.72 2.81 -13.26
C ALA A 378 -27.66 3.91 -13.20
N ILE A 379 -26.71 3.98 -14.15
CA ILE A 379 -25.72 5.08 -14.22
C ILE A 379 -26.46 6.39 -14.48
N LYS A 380 -26.39 7.30 -13.52
CA LYS A 380 -26.98 8.65 -13.58
C LYS A 380 -26.05 9.67 -14.20
N SER A 381 -24.76 9.59 -13.87
CA SER A 381 -23.77 10.54 -14.36
C SER A 381 -22.36 9.97 -14.32
N ILE A 382 -21.49 10.60 -15.09
CA ILE A 382 -20.05 10.32 -15.12
C ILE A 382 -19.29 11.65 -15.11
N SER A 383 -18.19 11.71 -14.37
CA SER A 383 -17.35 12.91 -14.27
C SER A 383 -15.88 12.57 -14.01
N VAL A 384 -14.99 13.52 -14.25
CA VAL A 384 -13.61 13.47 -13.77
C VAL A 384 -13.56 14.17 -12.41
N VAL A 385 -13.10 13.47 -11.38
CA VAL A 385 -13.05 14.05 -10.02
C VAL A 385 -12.04 15.20 -10.01
N GLY A 386 -12.47 16.37 -9.56
CA GLY A 386 -11.64 17.58 -9.52
C GLY A 386 -11.48 18.29 -10.87
N ASP A 387 -12.23 17.91 -11.91
CA ASP A 387 -12.31 18.64 -13.17
C ASP A 387 -13.77 18.69 -13.68
N ALA A 388 -14.49 19.73 -13.27
CA ALA A 388 -15.87 19.96 -13.69
C ALA A 388 -16.01 20.34 -15.17
N SER A 389 -14.90 20.69 -15.84
CA SER A 389 -14.89 21.07 -17.25
C SER A 389 -14.66 19.88 -18.20
N ALA A 390 -14.19 18.75 -17.65
CA ALA A 390 -13.89 17.56 -18.41
C ALA A 390 -15.12 17.01 -19.14
N LYS A 391 -14.94 16.66 -20.41
CA LYS A 391 -15.96 16.00 -21.23
C LYS A 391 -15.69 14.51 -21.24
N VAL A 392 -16.49 13.77 -20.47
CA VAL A 392 -16.45 12.30 -20.41
C VAL A 392 -17.84 11.78 -20.73
N SER A 393 -17.91 10.69 -21.50
CA SER A 393 -19.18 10.06 -21.87
C SER A 393 -19.13 8.56 -21.64
N VAL A 394 -20.29 7.96 -21.43
CA VAL A 394 -20.41 6.53 -21.14
C VAL A 394 -21.45 5.90 -22.04
N LYS A 395 -21.14 4.70 -22.53
CA LYS A 395 -22.08 3.82 -23.24
C LYS A 395 -22.17 2.52 -22.47
N SER A 396 -23.39 2.02 -22.25
CA SER A 396 -23.59 0.75 -21.57
C SER A 396 -24.49 -0.16 -22.40
N GLU A 397 -24.11 -1.43 -22.51
CA GLU A 397 -24.84 -2.46 -23.25
C GLU A 397 -24.40 -3.83 -22.73
N ASN A 398 -25.34 -4.76 -22.51
CA ASN A 398 -25.06 -6.14 -22.09
C ASN A 398 -24.07 -6.23 -20.90
N GLU A 399 -24.37 -5.53 -19.80
CA GLU A 399 -23.52 -5.48 -18.59
C GLU A 399 -22.08 -4.96 -18.81
N THR A 400 -21.80 -4.42 -19.99
CA THR A 400 -20.53 -3.81 -20.37
C THR A 400 -20.69 -2.31 -20.40
N VAL A 401 -19.82 -1.61 -19.68
CA VAL A 401 -19.76 -0.16 -19.64
C VAL A 401 -18.48 0.31 -20.30
N ARG A 402 -18.57 1.23 -21.24
CA ARG A 402 -17.43 1.85 -21.93
C ARG A 402 -17.44 3.34 -21.66
N VAL A 403 -16.31 3.86 -21.19
CA VAL A 403 -16.14 5.30 -20.96
C VAL A 403 -15.19 5.85 -22.01
N ASP A 404 -15.65 6.88 -22.72
CA ASP A 404 -14.84 7.66 -23.65
C ASP A 404 -14.02 8.70 -22.89
N LEU A 405 -12.70 8.62 -23.04
CA LEU A 405 -11.71 9.46 -22.40
C LEU A 405 -10.98 10.37 -23.41
N THR A 406 -11.38 10.41 -24.68
CA THR A 406 -10.69 11.15 -25.74
C THR A 406 -10.60 12.67 -25.50
N LYS A 407 -11.46 13.21 -24.63
CA LYS A 407 -11.51 14.64 -24.27
C LYS A 407 -11.17 14.90 -22.79
N VAL A 408 -10.58 13.92 -22.11
CA VAL A 408 -10.15 14.05 -20.72
C VAL A 408 -8.74 14.62 -20.66
N ASN A 409 -8.57 15.65 -19.83
CA ASN A 409 -7.24 16.14 -19.45
C ASN A 409 -6.71 15.26 -18.31
N PHE A 410 -5.82 14.33 -18.66
CA PHE A 410 -5.26 13.41 -17.68
C PHE A 410 -4.41 14.16 -16.64
N ASP A 411 -4.58 13.79 -15.38
CA ASP A 411 -3.66 14.17 -14.31
C ASP A 411 -2.27 13.58 -14.58
N GLN A 412 -1.22 14.32 -14.20
CA GLN A 412 0.15 13.89 -14.38
C GLN A 412 0.47 12.60 -13.60
N ASP A 413 -0.27 12.31 -12.53
CA ASP A 413 -0.02 11.16 -11.67
C ASP A 413 -1.08 10.08 -11.85
N VAL A 414 -2.32 10.36 -11.45
CA VAL A 414 -3.46 9.43 -11.54
C VAL A 414 -4.72 10.23 -11.82
N THR A 415 -5.42 9.92 -12.91
CA THR A 415 -6.73 10.51 -13.20
C THR A 415 -7.82 9.71 -12.52
N VAL A 416 -8.85 10.37 -11.99
CA VAL A 416 -9.96 9.67 -11.32
C VAL A 416 -11.28 9.94 -12.01
N ILE A 417 -11.96 8.88 -12.46
CA ILE A 417 -13.30 8.93 -13.05
C ILE A 417 -14.31 8.47 -12.01
N ALA A 418 -15.42 9.20 -11.85
CA ALA A 418 -16.52 8.81 -10.97
C ALA A 418 -17.75 8.43 -11.80
N LEU A 419 -18.30 7.24 -11.56
CA LEU A 419 -19.60 6.80 -12.10
C LEU A 419 -20.61 6.81 -10.95
N ASN A 420 -21.65 7.62 -11.08
CA ASN A 420 -22.71 7.71 -10.07
C ASN A 420 -23.92 6.89 -10.50
N PHE A 421 -24.44 6.08 -9.59
CA PHE A 421 -25.55 5.17 -9.80
C PHE A 421 -26.79 5.63 -9.02
N ALA A 422 -27.98 5.25 -9.50
CA ALA A 422 -29.23 5.54 -8.81
C ALA A 422 -29.36 4.79 -7.46
N GLU A 423 -28.75 3.62 -7.40
CA GLU A 423 -28.74 2.67 -6.30
C GLU A 423 -27.31 2.12 -6.13
N ALA A 424 -27.05 1.34 -5.08
CA ALA A 424 -25.73 0.75 -4.89
C ALA A 424 -25.34 -0.14 -6.08
N LEU A 425 -24.08 -0.05 -6.51
CA LEU A 425 -23.55 -0.83 -7.62
C LEU A 425 -23.62 -2.32 -7.31
N ARG A 426 -24.05 -3.11 -8.30
CA ARG A 426 -24.03 -4.58 -8.25
C ARG A 426 -23.24 -5.10 -9.44
N TRP A 427 -22.43 -6.12 -9.20
CA TRP A 427 -21.62 -6.76 -10.24
C TRP A 427 -21.60 -8.28 -10.11
N THR A 428 -21.28 -8.94 -11.22
CA THR A 428 -21.10 -10.38 -11.36
C THR A 428 -19.74 -10.66 -11.98
N ALA A 429 -19.27 -11.90 -11.92
CA ALA A 429 -18.14 -12.29 -12.75
C ALA A 429 -18.47 -12.02 -14.23
N PRO A 430 -17.59 -11.35 -14.99
CA PRO A 430 -17.83 -11.11 -16.41
C PRO A 430 -18.09 -12.41 -17.15
N GLN A 431 -19.10 -12.42 -18.03
CA GLN A 431 -19.31 -13.53 -18.93
C GLN A 431 -18.17 -13.61 -19.95
N GLU A 432 -17.62 -14.81 -20.16
CA GLU A 432 -16.64 -15.03 -21.21
C GLU A 432 -17.33 -14.99 -22.57
N THR A 433 -16.93 -14.05 -23.41
CA THR A 433 -17.30 -14.08 -24.84
C THR A 433 -16.22 -14.83 -25.61
N GLU A 434 -16.66 -15.73 -26.49
CA GLU A 434 -15.74 -16.43 -27.38
C GLU A 434 -15.07 -15.43 -28.33
N VAL A 435 -13.75 -15.39 -28.29
CA VAL A 435 -12.92 -14.56 -29.18
C VAL A 435 -12.20 -15.50 -30.13
N THR A 436 -12.43 -15.33 -31.43
CA THR A 436 -11.75 -16.10 -32.48
C THR A 436 -10.73 -15.22 -33.20
N LEU A 437 -9.69 -15.85 -33.77
CA LEU A 437 -8.69 -15.15 -34.58
C LEU A 437 -9.32 -14.33 -35.70
N LYS A 438 -10.32 -14.89 -36.39
CA LYS A 438 -11.08 -14.17 -37.43
C LYS A 438 -11.78 -12.93 -36.87
N SER A 439 -12.44 -13.06 -35.72
CA SER A 439 -13.16 -11.93 -35.10
C SER A 439 -12.24 -10.77 -34.74
N VAL A 440 -11.00 -11.06 -34.32
CA VAL A 440 -9.98 -10.06 -34.01
C VAL A 440 -9.42 -9.43 -35.29
N LEU A 441 -9.05 -10.26 -36.27
CA LEU A 441 -8.47 -9.80 -37.54
C LEU A 441 -9.44 -8.94 -38.35
N ASP A 442 -10.73 -9.24 -38.35
CA ASP A 442 -11.75 -8.48 -39.09
C ASP A 442 -12.30 -7.27 -38.30
N ASN A 443 -11.89 -7.08 -37.04
CA ASN A 443 -12.37 -5.99 -36.20
C ASN A 443 -11.81 -4.64 -36.66
N LYS A 444 -12.70 -3.72 -37.03
CA LYS A 444 -12.35 -2.38 -37.54
C LYS A 444 -11.84 -1.42 -36.46
N LEU A 445 -12.06 -1.74 -35.18
CA LEU A 445 -11.60 -0.94 -34.05
C LEU A 445 -10.34 -1.56 -33.48
N THR A 446 -9.18 -1.04 -33.90
CA THR A 446 -7.86 -1.58 -33.55
C THR A 446 -7.69 -1.79 -32.06
N ASP A 447 -7.94 -0.78 -31.22
CA ASP A 447 -7.75 -0.88 -29.76
C ASP A 447 -8.60 -1.99 -29.13
N ARG A 448 -9.81 -2.22 -29.67
CA ARG A 448 -10.68 -3.32 -29.20
C ARG A 448 -10.12 -4.67 -29.60
N ALA A 449 -9.62 -4.80 -30.83
CA ALA A 449 -8.99 -6.03 -31.29
C ALA A 449 -7.76 -6.37 -30.44
N LEU A 450 -6.91 -5.38 -30.16
CA LEU A 450 -5.70 -5.55 -29.35
C LEU A 450 -6.03 -5.86 -27.89
N GLY A 451 -7.03 -5.20 -27.30
CA GLY A 451 -7.53 -5.53 -25.96
C GLY A 451 -8.10 -6.96 -25.87
N GLN A 452 -8.78 -7.44 -26.92
CA GLN A 452 -9.23 -8.83 -27.00
C GLN A 452 -8.07 -9.82 -27.07
N ILE A 453 -7.01 -9.52 -27.84
CA ILE A 453 -5.78 -10.32 -27.88
C ILE A 453 -5.15 -10.38 -26.48
N ALA A 454 -4.88 -9.23 -25.86
CA ALA A 454 -4.27 -9.17 -24.54
C ALA A 454 -5.11 -9.92 -23.48
N SER A 455 -6.44 -9.76 -23.53
CA SER A 455 -7.36 -10.40 -22.57
C SER A 455 -7.40 -11.92 -22.72
N THR A 456 -7.36 -12.44 -23.95
CA THR A 456 -7.38 -13.89 -24.21
C THR A 456 -6.07 -14.54 -23.78
N LEU A 457 -4.93 -13.91 -24.10
CA LEU A 457 -3.61 -14.35 -23.65
C LEU A 457 -3.48 -14.33 -22.12
N HIS A 458 -3.95 -13.25 -21.48
CA HIS A 458 -3.95 -13.16 -20.02
C HIS A 458 -4.76 -14.27 -19.36
N ALA A 459 -5.90 -14.65 -19.94
CA ALA A 459 -6.71 -15.77 -19.48
C ALA A 459 -6.08 -17.15 -19.76
N GLY A 460 -4.98 -17.21 -20.53
CA GLY A 460 -4.33 -18.45 -20.97
C GLY A 460 -5.00 -19.11 -22.17
N LYS A 461 -5.81 -18.36 -22.93
CA LYS A 461 -6.47 -18.81 -24.16
C LYS A 461 -5.75 -18.20 -25.35
N ASN A 462 -4.72 -18.87 -25.87
CA ASN A 462 -3.93 -18.35 -26.97
C ASN A 462 -4.61 -18.63 -28.32
N ILE A 463 -5.26 -17.60 -28.89
CA ILE A 463 -5.96 -17.69 -30.18
C ILE A 463 -5.01 -17.83 -31.40
N PHE A 464 -3.70 -17.76 -31.18
CA PHE A 464 -2.67 -17.94 -32.20
C PHE A 464 -2.08 -19.35 -32.23
N ASP A 465 -2.42 -20.22 -31.26
CA ASP A 465 -1.98 -21.61 -31.28
C ASP A 465 -2.50 -22.31 -32.54
N ASN A 466 -1.60 -22.96 -33.29
CA ASN A 466 -1.88 -23.61 -34.57
C ASN A 466 -2.49 -22.67 -35.65
N SER A 467 -2.33 -21.35 -35.51
CA SER A 467 -2.85 -20.36 -36.47
C SER A 467 -1.98 -20.13 -37.71
N GLY A 468 -0.74 -20.64 -37.70
CA GLY A 468 0.28 -20.29 -38.68
C GLY A 468 1.06 -19.00 -38.37
N LEU A 469 0.91 -18.42 -37.17
CA LEU A 469 1.84 -17.43 -36.63
C LEU A 469 3.20 -18.10 -36.34
N THR A 470 4.28 -17.41 -36.65
CA THR A 470 5.68 -17.78 -36.36
C THR A 470 6.23 -16.86 -35.28
N VAL A 471 7.29 -17.28 -34.59
CA VAL A 471 7.88 -16.53 -33.47
C VAL A 471 8.39 -15.13 -33.85
N ASP A 472 8.85 -14.97 -35.10
CA ASP A 472 9.38 -13.71 -35.63
C ASP A 472 8.36 -12.93 -36.48
N GLY A 473 7.14 -13.46 -36.64
CA GLY A 473 6.09 -12.85 -37.44
C GLY A 473 6.34 -12.89 -38.96
N LEU A 474 7.41 -13.54 -39.42
CA LEU A 474 7.75 -13.73 -40.83
C LEU A 474 7.08 -14.99 -41.40
N ASP A 475 6.79 -14.99 -42.70
CA ASP A 475 6.18 -16.12 -43.42
C ASP A 475 4.91 -16.72 -42.76
N THR A 476 4.17 -15.87 -42.04
CA THR A 476 2.96 -16.27 -41.32
C THR A 476 1.84 -16.66 -42.28
N LYS A 477 1.13 -17.76 -41.96
CA LYS A 477 -0.03 -18.27 -42.71
C LYS A 477 -1.36 -17.87 -42.05
N LEU A 478 -1.39 -16.68 -41.47
CA LEU A 478 -2.60 -16.16 -40.84
C LEU A 478 -3.72 -15.96 -41.88
N PRO A 479 -4.99 -16.26 -41.52
CA PRO A 479 -6.11 -16.05 -42.42
C PRO A 479 -6.25 -14.56 -42.74
N SER A 480 -6.30 -14.21 -44.03
CA SER A 480 -6.47 -12.83 -44.49
C SER A 480 -7.56 -12.75 -45.54
N SER A 481 -8.38 -11.70 -45.47
CA SER A 481 -9.44 -11.40 -46.42
C SER A 481 -9.54 -9.88 -46.67
N ASN A 482 -10.41 -9.44 -47.57
CA ASN A 482 -10.69 -8.01 -47.75
C ASN A 482 -11.27 -7.34 -46.49
N ALA A 483 -11.82 -8.12 -45.54
CA ALA A 483 -12.31 -7.61 -44.27
C ALA A 483 -11.20 -7.38 -43.23
N THR A 484 -10.02 -7.97 -43.42
CA THR A 484 -8.93 -7.95 -42.44
C THR A 484 -8.44 -6.52 -42.20
N ASN A 485 -8.28 -6.16 -40.92
CA ASN A 485 -7.75 -4.88 -40.48
C ASN A 485 -6.21 -4.90 -40.64
N PRO A 486 -5.65 -4.10 -41.56
CA PRO A 486 -4.20 -4.11 -41.83
C PRO A 486 -3.37 -3.62 -40.65
N THR A 487 -3.92 -2.73 -39.82
CA THR A 487 -3.23 -2.23 -38.62
C THR A 487 -3.09 -3.32 -37.56
N VAL A 488 -4.15 -4.08 -37.32
CA VAL A 488 -4.14 -5.21 -36.39
C VAL A 488 -3.20 -6.31 -36.89
N LEU A 489 -3.28 -6.66 -38.18
CA LEU A 489 -2.39 -7.67 -38.76
C LEU A 489 -0.92 -7.25 -38.68
N LYS A 490 -0.59 -5.97 -38.96
CA LYS A 490 0.77 -5.45 -38.81
C LYS A 490 1.23 -5.54 -37.35
N TRP A 491 0.41 -5.09 -36.40
CA TRP A 491 0.74 -5.14 -34.98
C TRP A 491 1.00 -6.58 -34.52
N ILE A 492 0.19 -7.55 -34.95
CA ILE A 492 0.38 -8.98 -34.64
C ILE A 492 1.76 -9.47 -35.14
N LYS A 493 2.16 -9.09 -36.36
CA LYS A 493 3.46 -9.48 -36.90
C LYS A 493 4.62 -8.83 -36.14
N ASP A 494 4.53 -7.53 -35.87
CA ASP A 494 5.57 -6.79 -35.14
C ASP A 494 5.74 -7.33 -33.70
N HIS A 495 4.66 -7.85 -33.08
CA HIS A 495 4.65 -8.32 -31.69
C HIS A 495 4.61 -9.84 -31.56
N ALA A 496 4.92 -10.58 -32.63
CA ALA A 496 4.71 -12.03 -32.72
C ALA A 496 5.32 -12.81 -31.54
N GLU A 497 6.49 -12.39 -31.04
CA GLU A 497 7.16 -13.00 -29.89
C GLU A 497 6.26 -13.09 -28.63
N ALA A 498 5.44 -12.07 -28.37
CA ALA A 498 4.55 -12.03 -27.20
C ALA A 498 3.24 -12.84 -27.40
N LEU A 499 3.00 -13.29 -28.63
CA LEU A 499 1.78 -13.98 -29.04
C LEU A 499 2.03 -15.46 -29.34
N TYR A 500 3.25 -15.81 -29.75
CA TYR A 500 3.65 -17.15 -30.15
C TYR A 500 3.94 -18.04 -28.93
N GLU A 501 3.17 -19.14 -28.80
CA GLU A 501 3.33 -20.14 -27.72
C GLU A 501 3.38 -19.54 -26.30
N THR A 502 2.63 -18.46 -26.06
CA THR A 502 2.51 -17.86 -24.73
C THR A 502 1.33 -18.44 -23.96
N GLY A 503 1.49 -18.52 -22.64
CA GLY A 503 0.50 -19.01 -21.68
C GLY A 503 -0.05 -17.91 -20.77
N LYS A 504 -0.82 -18.37 -19.79
CA LYS A 504 -1.56 -17.52 -18.83
C LYS A 504 -0.68 -16.43 -18.21
N GLY A 505 -1.22 -15.23 -18.12
CA GLY A 505 -0.58 -14.07 -17.51
C GLY A 505 -0.41 -14.15 -16.00
N LEU A 506 0.10 -13.05 -15.44
CA LEU A 506 0.18 -12.88 -13.99
C LEU A 506 -1.21 -12.87 -13.37
N PRO A 507 -1.38 -13.47 -12.18
CA PRO A 507 -2.61 -13.28 -11.42
C PRO A 507 -2.74 -11.83 -10.92
N GLU A 508 -3.96 -11.43 -10.53
CA GLU A 508 -4.26 -10.06 -10.09
C GLU A 508 -3.35 -9.59 -8.95
N GLY A 509 -3.10 -8.27 -8.92
CA GLY A 509 -2.29 -7.59 -7.91
C GLY A 509 -0.82 -7.41 -8.26
N HIS A 510 -0.25 -8.24 -9.14
CA HIS A 510 1.17 -8.17 -9.50
C HIS A 510 1.49 -7.10 -10.55
N TYR A 511 0.55 -6.87 -11.47
CA TYR A 511 0.63 -5.88 -12.54
C TYR A 511 -0.74 -5.27 -12.75
N GLU A 512 -0.81 -3.95 -12.94
CA GLU A 512 -2.03 -3.21 -13.23
C GLU A 512 -2.26 -3.17 -14.74
N GLY A 513 -2.62 -4.33 -15.27
CA GLY A 513 -2.84 -4.52 -16.69
C GLY A 513 -2.84 -6.00 -17.05
N LEU A 514 -2.91 -6.27 -18.34
CA LEU A 514 -2.94 -7.62 -18.87
C LEU A 514 -1.52 -8.09 -19.18
N SER A 515 -1.25 -9.37 -19.01
CA SER A 515 0.07 -9.94 -19.24
C SER A 515 -0.02 -11.33 -19.82
N ALA A 516 1.08 -11.82 -20.38
CA ALA A 516 1.25 -13.20 -20.81
C ALA A 516 2.63 -13.72 -20.40
N LEU A 517 2.77 -15.03 -20.27
CA LEU A 517 4.05 -15.67 -20.00
C LEU A 517 4.51 -16.45 -21.23
N SER A 518 5.78 -16.33 -21.57
CA SER A 518 6.44 -17.29 -22.47
C SER A 518 6.27 -18.74 -21.99
N LYS A 519 6.43 -19.70 -22.92
CA LYS A 519 6.28 -21.14 -22.65
C LYS A 519 7.15 -21.65 -21.51
N ASP A 520 8.40 -21.18 -21.42
CA ASP A 520 9.34 -21.50 -20.34
C ASP A 520 9.10 -20.69 -19.06
N ARG A 521 8.16 -19.73 -19.12
CA ARG A 521 7.78 -18.79 -18.05
C ARG A 521 8.92 -17.87 -17.61
N GLN A 522 9.95 -17.69 -18.43
CA GLN A 522 11.11 -16.86 -18.11
C GLN A 522 10.95 -15.43 -18.65
N THR A 523 10.21 -15.25 -19.74
CA THR A 523 9.81 -13.93 -20.24
C THR A 523 8.37 -13.61 -19.87
N LEU A 524 8.17 -12.47 -19.21
CA LEU A 524 6.87 -11.87 -18.91
C LEU A 524 6.59 -10.75 -19.92
N TYR A 525 5.46 -10.84 -20.61
CA TYR A 525 4.98 -9.83 -21.55
C TYR A 525 3.91 -8.97 -20.88
N LEU A 526 4.13 -7.66 -20.78
CA LEU A 526 3.18 -6.69 -20.23
C LEU A 526 2.50 -5.95 -21.37
N PHE A 527 1.17 -6.02 -21.44
CA PHE A 527 0.38 -5.26 -22.41
C PHE A 527 0.04 -3.89 -21.82
N VAL A 528 0.68 -2.85 -22.34
CA VAL A 528 0.55 -1.47 -21.87
C VAL A 528 -0.41 -0.73 -22.79
N GLU A 529 -1.60 -0.43 -22.28
CA GLU A 529 -2.63 0.33 -22.99
C GLU A 529 -2.33 1.84 -22.93
N GLY A 530 -2.25 2.49 -24.09
CA GLY A 530 -2.03 3.94 -24.15
C GLY A 530 -0.68 4.36 -23.58
N LYS A 531 -0.62 5.58 -23.02
CA LYS A 531 0.61 6.18 -22.49
C LYS A 531 0.59 6.23 -20.95
N PRO A 532 1.47 5.50 -20.25
CA PRO A 532 1.57 5.59 -18.79
C PRO A 532 1.85 7.03 -18.30
N THR A 533 1.23 7.43 -17.20
CA THR A 533 1.50 8.71 -16.51
C THR A 533 2.73 8.65 -15.60
N GLY A 534 3.31 7.47 -15.41
CA GLY A 534 4.44 7.20 -14.53
C GLY A 534 4.99 5.79 -14.76
N PRO A 535 5.99 5.35 -13.98
CA PRO A 535 6.62 4.05 -14.16
C PRO A 535 5.63 2.90 -13.97
N ILE A 536 5.80 1.84 -14.75
CA ILE A 536 5.02 0.61 -14.63
C ILE A 536 5.53 -0.20 -13.44
N ALA A 537 4.64 -0.57 -12.51
CA ALA A 537 4.99 -1.34 -11.32
C ALA A 537 4.76 -2.84 -11.53
N LEU A 538 5.76 -3.65 -11.19
CA LEU A 538 5.62 -5.09 -10.99
C LEU A 538 5.90 -5.43 -9.53
N LYS A 539 4.89 -6.03 -8.88
CA LYS A 539 4.90 -6.36 -7.47
C LYS A 539 5.03 -7.86 -7.28
N GLY A 540 5.72 -8.31 -6.24
CA GLY A 540 5.75 -9.73 -5.88
C GLY A 540 6.56 -10.63 -6.81
N VAL A 541 7.42 -10.09 -7.67
CA VAL A 541 8.32 -10.91 -8.52
C VAL A 541 9.60 -11.23 -7.74
N LYS A 542 9.84 -12.52 -7.44
CA LYS A 542 11.00 -12.96 -6.63
C LYS A 542 12.31 -13.03 -7.44
N ASN A 543 12.21 -13.14 -8.76
CA ASN A 543 13.33 -13.32 -9.69
C ASN A 543 14.15 -12.04 -9.89
N GLY A 544 15.40 -12.22 -10.28
CA GLY A 544 16.19 -11.15 -10.88
C GLY A 544 15.70 -10.82 -12.30
N VAL A 545 15.82 -9.56 -12.69
CA VAL A 545 15.53 -9.10 -14.05
C VAL A 545 16.83 -9.15 -14.86
N ALA A 546 16.88 -10.01 -15.88
CA ALA A 546 18.02 -10.10 -16.78
C ALA A 546 18.05 -8.94 -17.78
N ARG A 547 16.89 -8.58 -18.35
CA ARG A 547 16.71 -7.40 -19.21
C ARG A 547 15.25 -7.08 -19.44
N ILE A 548 14.98 -5.84 -19.83
CA ILE A 548 13.65 -5.40 -20.27
C ILE A 548 13.77 -4.73 -21.64
N ARG A 549 12.81 -5.00 -22.53
CA ARG A 549 12.75 -4.39 -23.86
C ARG A 549 11.33 -4.14 -24.34
N VAL A 550 11.18 -3.23 -25.30
CA VAL A 550 9.94 -3.06 -26.07
C VAL A 550 9.90 -4.11 -27.18
N VAL A 551 8.84 -4.92 -27.25
CA VAL A 551 8.67 -5.93 -28.31
C VAL A 551 8.40 -5.23 -29.65
N GLY A 552 8.92 -5.79 -30.74
CA GLY A 552 8.78 -5.24 -32.11
C GLY A 552 9.73 -4.08 -32.43
N ASP A 553 9.99 -3.19 -31.48
CA ASP A 553 11.00 -2.11 -31.60
C ASP A 553 12.41 -2.56 -31.15
N GLY A 554 12.49 -3.41 -30.13
CA GLY A 554 13.73 -3.98 -29.61
C GLY A 554 14.53 -3.07 -28.68
N SER A 555 14.09 -1.82 -28.43
CA SER A 555 14.78 -0.93 -27.49
C SER A 555 14.83 -1.52 -26.09
N MET A 556 16.02 -1.47 -25.51
CA MET A 556 16.27 -1.83 -24.10
C MET A 556 15.77 -0.71 -23.19
N ILE A 557 15.09 -1.08 -22.10
CA ILE A 557 14.59 -0.13 -21.10
C ILE A 557 15.11 -0.48 -19.71
N ASN A 558 15.38 0.56 -18.91
CA ASN A 558 15.88 0.40 -17.56
C ASN A 558 14.75 0.16 -16.56
N HIS A 559 15.12 -0.38 -15.40
CA HIS A 559 14.24 -0.53 -14.26
C HIS A 559 14.97 -0.22 -12.96
N GLU A 560 14.20 0.06 -11.92
CA GLU A 560 14.68 0.24 -10.56
C GLU A 560 13.86 -0.61 -9.60
N VAL A 561 14.44 -0.99 -8.46
CA VAL A 561 13.75 -1.77 -7.43
C VAL A 561 13.68 -0.98 -6.13
N PHE A 562 12.47 -0.74 -5.65
CA PHE A 562 12.19 -0.03 -4.38
C PHE A 562 11.56 -0.97 -3.34
N ASN A 563 11.64 -0.61 -2.06
CA ASN A 563 11.09 -1.39 -0.94
C ASN A 563 11.67 -2.81 -0.82
N LYS A 564 12.91 -3.00 -1.28
CA LYS A 564 13.63 -4.25 -1.11
C LYS A 564 14.58 -4.11 0.08
N LEU A 565 14.18 -4.68 1.20
CA LEU A 565 15.12 -4.91 2.30
C LEU A 565 16.08 -6.02 1.90
N TYR A 566 17.39 -5.78 1.99
CA TYR A 566 18.40 -6.71 1.45
C TYR A 566 18.36 -8.08 2.14
N TRP A 567 17.89 -8.14 3.38
CA TRP A 567 17.78 -9.34 4.22
C TRP A 567 16.44 -10.06 4.11
N SER A 568 15.40 -9.37 3.64
CA SER A 568 14.05 -9.93 3.58
C SER A 568 13.90 -10.85 2.38
N SER A 569 13.15 -11.94 2.53
CA SER A 569 12.72 -12.77 1.37
C SER A 569 11.62 -12.09 0.56
N ILE A 570 10.96 -11.07 1.12
CA ILE A 570 9.91 -10.30 0.46
C ILE A 570 10.56 -9.53 -0.71
N PRO A 571 10.05 -9.67 -1.94
CA PRO A 571 10.58 -8.95 -3.09
C PRO A 571 10.22 -7.47 -3.02
N GLY A 572 11.10 -6.62 -3.56
CA GLY A 572 10.76 -5.23 -3.81
C GLY A 572 9.79 -5.06 -4.98
N ILE A 573 9.52 -3.81 -5.31
CA ILE A 573 8.69 -3.43 -6.46
C ILE A 573 9.63 -3.01 -7.58
N ILE A 574 9.50 -3.70 -8.72
CA ILE A 574 10.22 -3.33 -9.94
C ILE A 574 9.44 -2.22 -10.63
N TYR A 575 10.07 -1.08 -10.84
CA TYR A 575 9.52 0.05 -11.58
C TYR A 575 10.21 0.16 -12.94
N ILE A 576 9.42 0.12 -14.00
CA ILE A 576 9.88 0.14 -15.38
C ILE A 576 9.51 1.49 -16.00
N GLN A 577 10.51 2.26 -16.42
CA GLN A 577 10.27 3.53 -17.09
C GLN A 577 10.20 3.31 -18.59
N ALA A 578 8.98 3.32 -19.15
CA ALA A 578 8.76 3.21 -20.59
C ALA A 578 8.94 4.60 -21.24
N PRO A 579 9.96 4.81 -22.10
CA PRO A 579 10.17 6.09 -22.76
C PRO A 579 9.03 6.36 -23.75
N ALA A 580 8.46 7.57 -23.70
CA ALA A 580 7.26 7.93 -24.46
C ALA A 580 7.45 7.82 -25.97
N GLU A 581 8.66 8.07 -26.45
CA GLU A 581 9.08 7.99 -27.85
C GLU A 581 9.26 6.56 -28.37
N ARG A 582 9.24 5.55 -27.49
CA ARG A 582 9.33 4.12 -27.85
C ARG A 582 8.03 3.36 -27.68
N LEU A 583 6.95 4.04 -27.28
CA LEU A 583 5.64 3.41 -27.18
C LEU A 583 5.09 3.11 -28.58
N ASP A 584 4.52 1.91 -28.75
CA ASP A 584 3.71 1.61 -29.94
C ASP A 584 2.47 2.51 -29.95
N LYS A 585 2.13 3.01 -31.14
CA LYS A 585 1.01 3.95 -31.34
C LYS A 585 -0.37 3.38 -30.97
N ASN A 586 -0.52 2.05 -30.92
CA ASN A 586 -1.77 1.39 -30.59
C ASN A 586 -1.67 0.73 -29.20
N MET A 587 -0.74 -0.21 -29.02
CA MET A 587 -0.54 -0.90 -27.74
C MET A 587 0.91 -1.34 -27.62
N THR A 588 1.58 -0.90 -26.56
CA THR A 588 2.98 -1.27 -26.31
C THR A 588 3.03 -2.63 -25.63
N VAL A 589 3.95 -3.50 -26.04
CA VAL A 589 4.27 -4.72 -25.28
C VAL A 589 5.68 -4.63 -24.74
N ILE A 590 5.81 -4.78 -23.42
CA ILE A 590 7.11 -4.80 -22.74
C ILE A 590 7.45 -6.24 -22.36
N ALA A 591 8.59 -6.73 -22.85
CA ALA A 591 9.13 -8.04 -22.47
C ALA A 591 10.14 -7.89 -21.33
N VAL A 592 9.83 -8.48 -20.18
CA VAL A 592 10.68 -8.60 -19.00
C VAL A 592 11.28 -9.99 -18.99
N LEU A 593 12.54 -10.13 -19.35
CA LEU A 593 13.28 -11.39 -19.25
C LEU A 593 13.82 -11.55 -17.83
N LEU A 594 13.44 -12.63 -17.17
CA LEU A 594 13.88 -12.99 -15.84
C LEU A 594 15.10 -13.93 -15.89
N ASP A 595 15.84 -14.00 -14.79
CA ASP A 595 16.99 -14.91 -14.63
C ASP A 595 16.61 -16.40 -14.59
N ALA A 596 15.34 -16.70 -14.28
CA ALA A 596 14.77 -18.04 -14.20
C ALA A 596 13.26 -17.99 -14.43
N PRO A 597 12.56 -19.15 -14.59
CA PRO A 597 11.10 -19.18 -14.63
C PRO A 597 10.48 -18.44 -13.44
N ILE A 598 9.41 -17.68 -13.73
CA ILE A 598 8.84 -16.74 -12.76
C ILE A 598 8.35 -17.42 -11.47
N GLN A 599 8.72 -16.81 -10.35
CA GLN A 599 8.29 -17.13 -9.00
C GLN A 599 7.65 -15.88 -8.38
N LEU A 600 6.48 -16.06 -7.79
CA LEU A 600 5.68 -14.98 -7.24
C LEU A 600 5.60 -15.05 -5.71
N TYR A 601 5.57 -13.88 -5.08
CA TYR A 601 5.22 -13.68 -3.68
C TYR A 601 3.77 -13.17 -3.60
N ARG A 602 2.89 -13.95 -2.96
CA ARG A 602 1.45 -13.62 -2.73
C ARG A 602 1.04 -13.83 -1.27
N GLU A 603 2.02 -14.01 -0.40
CA GLU A 603 1.78 -14.31 1.01
C GLU A 603 1.47 -13.02 1.78
N LYS A 604 0.92 -13.16 3.00
CA LYS A 604 0.59 -12.04 3.88
C LYS A 604 1.86 -11.23 4.16
N VAL A 605 1.81 -9.91 3.94
CA VAL A 605 2.87 -9.00 4.39
C VAL A 605 2.55 -8.60 5.82
N GLY A 606 3.48 -8.88 6.73
CA GLY A 606 3.37 -8.55 8.16
C GLY A 606 4.22 -7.35 8.56
N ALA A 607 4.39 -7.20 9.87
CA ALA A 607 5.36 -6.31 10.48
C ALA A 607 6.81 -6.74 10.17
N ILE A 608 7.75 -5.80 10.16
CA ILE A 608 9.17 -6.12 10.14
C ILE A 608 9.68 -6.08 11.58
N GLU A 609 10.03 -7.25 12.10
CA GLU A 609 10.43 -7.44 13.50
C GLU A 609 11.96 -7.37 13.70
N ASN A 610 12.73 -7.26 12.61
CA ASN A 610 14.19 -7.19 12.67
C ASN A 610 14.76 -6.42 11.47
N ASN A 611 15.41 -5.28 11.75
CA ASN A 611 16.21 -4.55 10.78
C ASN A 611 17.67 -5.00 10.91
N LEU A 612 18.14 -5.79 9.95
CA LEU A 612 19.51 -6.33 9.92
C LEU A 612 20.53 -5.26 9.53
#